data_AF-A0A553UZT1-F1
#
_entry.id   AF-A0A553UZT1-F1
#
_cell.length_a   1.000
_cell.length_b   1.000
_cell.length_c   1.000
_cell.angle_alpha   90.00
_cell.angle_beta   90.00
_cell.angle_gamma   90.00
#
_symmetry.space_group_name_H-M   'P 1'
#
loop_
_entity.id
_entity.type
_entity.pdbx_description
1 polymer ?
#
loop_
_entity_poly.entity_id
_entity_poly.type
_entity_poly.pdbx_seq_one_letter_code
_entity_poly.pdbx_strand_id
1 'polypeptide(L)'
;MAVGIFYGTDSGNSETISNKIAGHFGGAKVFDVSKASKADFDSFSSVILVAPTAGAGDLQADWEEFLGTLDDADFASKTIALVGLGDQDTYSDTFAEGIFHIYEKAKAGKVVGFTSTDGYNFEGSRSVENGKFVGLVLDEDNQDDLTDGRIEAWVNEVKGALS
;
A
#
# COMPACT_ATOMS: atom_id res chain seq x y z
N MET A 1 17.34 0.66 -10.01
CA MET A 1 17.35 -0.14 -8.76
C MET A 1 16.20 -1.14 -8.83
N ALA A 2 16.21 -2.23 -8.08
CA ALA A 2 15.07 -3.16 -8.05
C ALA A 2 14.04 -2.70 -7.01
N VAL A 3 12.74 -2.80 -7.32
CA VAL A 3 11.66 -2.44 -6.40
C VAL A 3 11.19 -3.69 -5.67
N GLY A 4 11.10 -3.63 -4.34
CA GLY A 4 10.50 -4.68 -3.52
C GLY A 4 9.02 -4.38 -3.27
N ILE A 5 8.12 -5.28 -3.68
CA ILE A 5 6.68 -5.14 -3.45
C ILE A 5 6.29 -6.14 -2.37
N PHE A 6 5.77 -5.65 -1.25
CA PHE A 6 5.36 -6.47 -0.11
C PHE A 6 3.85 -6.41 0.01
N TYR A 7 3.20 -7.55 0.20
CA TYR A 7 1.76 -7.61 0.33
C TYR A 7 1.32 -8.62 1.38
N GLY A 8 0.17 -8.35 2.00
CA GLY A 8 -0.58 -9.29 2.85
C GLY A 8 -2.00 -9.40 2.31
N THR A 9 -2.64 -10.54 2.50
CA THR A 9 -3.94 -10.80 1.88
C THR A 9 -4.68 -11.94 2.57
N ASP A 10 -6.01 -11.80 2.68
CA ASP A 10 -6.89 -12.90 3.10
C ASP A 10 -7.65 -13.52 1.90
N SER A 11 -8.00 -12.71 0.89
CA SER A 11 -8.85 -13.12 -0.25
C SER A 11 -8.14 -13.26 -1.60
N GLY A 12 -6.94 -12.69 -1.76
CA GLY A 12 -6.11 -12.72 -2.97
C GLY A 12 -6.08 -11.40 -3.75
N ASN A 13 -6.87 -10.40 -3.35
CA ASN A 13 -6.95 -9.12 -4.05
C ASN A 13 -5.61 -8.36 -4.01
N SER A 14 -4.99 -8.25 -2.82
CA SER A 14 -3.69 -7.57 -2.68
C SER A 14 -2.57 -8.28 -3.44
N GLU A 15 -2.61 -9.62 -3.53
CA GLU A 15 -1.66 -10.38 -4.35
C GLU A 15 -1.82 -10.05 -5.83
N THR A 16 -3.07 -10.04 -6.31
CA THR A 16 -3.39 -9.72 -7.70
C THR A 16 -2.94 -8.30 -8.05
N ILE A 17 -3.27 -7.33 -7.21
CA ILE A 17 -2.84 -5.93 -7.35
C ILE A 17 -1.32 -5.80 -7.32
N SER A 18 -0.64 -6.49 -6.41
CA SER A 18 0.83 -6.47 -6.33
C SER A 18 1.49 -6.99 -7.60
N ASN A 19 0.96 -8.07 -8.18
CA ASN A 19 1.44 -8.63 -9.43
C ASN A 19 1.15 -7.71 -10.63
N LYS A 20 -0.02 -7.05 -10.66
CA LYS A 20 -0.34 -6.03 -11.67
C LYS A 20 0.67 -4.88 -11.61
N ILE A 21 0.90 -4.31 -10.43
CA ILE A 21 1.89 -3.23 -10.22
C ILE A 21 3.29 -3.68 -10.63
N ALA A 22 3.71 -4.89 -10.23
CA ALA A 22 5.02 -5.44 -10.56
C ALA A 22 5.28 -5.46 -12.07
N GLY A 23 4.26 -5.73 -12.89
CA GLY A 23 4.34 -5.75 -14.35
C GLY A 23 4.81 -4.42 -14.98
N HIS A 24 4.66 -3.30 -14.27
CA HIS A 24 5.11 -1.99 -14.76
C HIS A 24 6.56 -1.64 -14.38
N PHE A 25 7.19 -2.42 -13.50
CA PHE A 25 8.55 -2.20 -13.01
C PHE A 25 9.47 -3.30 -13.51
N GLY A 26 10.49 -2.92 -14.29
CA GLY A 26 11.49 -3.88 -14.77
C GLY A 26 12.30 -4.46 -13.62
N GLY A 27 12.07 -5.74 -13.30
CA GLY A 27 12.81 -6.45 -12.24
C GLY A 27 12.30 -6.22 -10.82
N ALA A 28 11.04 -5.79 -10.65
CA ALA A 28 10.40 -5.82 -9.34
C ALA A 28 10.31 -7.25 -8.80
N LYS A 29 10.39 -7.39 -7.47
CA LYS A 29 10.23 -8.65 -6.75
C LYS A 29 9.04 -8.52 -5.81
N VAL A 30 8.16 -9.51 -5.83
CA VAL A 30 6.93 -9.53 -5.03
C VAL A 30 7.10 -10.51 -3.87
N PHE A 31 6.72 -10.08 -2.67
CA PHE A 31 6.85 -10.82 -1.41
C PHE A 31 5.51 -10.82 -0.68
N ASP A 32 5.09 -12.02 -0.28
CA ASP A 32 4.03 -12.25 0.68
C ASP A 32 4.57 -12.04 2.10
N VAL A 33 4.03 -11.09 2.85
CA VAL A 33 4.53 -10.73 4.20
C VAL A 33 4.38 -11.85 5.21
N SER A 34 3.47 -12.80 5.00
CA SER A 34 3.37 -14.01 5.84
C SER A 34 4.60 -14.92 5.74
N LYS A 35 5.43 -14.71 4.70
CA LYS A 35 6.64 -15.49 4.40
C LYS A 35 7.90 -14.62 4.33
N ALA A 36 7.75 -13.30 4.28
CA ALA A 36 8.86 -12.38 4.16
C ALA A 36 9.58 -12.22 5.50
N SER A 37 10.87 -11.96 5.44
CA SER A 37 11.67 -11.60 6.59
C SER A 37 12.06 -10.13 6.56
N LYS A 38 12.48 -9.60 7.71
CA LYS A 38 13.12 -8.27 7.77
C LYS A 38 14.32 -8.17 6.81
N ALA A 39 15.09 -9.25 6.63
CA ALA A 39 16.23 -9.25 5.70
C ALA A 39 15.78 -9.08 4.23
N ASP A 40 14.63 -9.63 3.85
CA ASP A 40 14.05 -9.39 2.53
C ASP A 40 13.69 -7.91 2.36
N PHE A 41 13.04 -7.32 3.36
CA PHE A 41 12.69 -5.89 3.37
C PHE A 41 13.93 -4.99 3.30
N ASP A 42 14.96 -5.30 4.08
CA ASP A 42 16.22 -4.56 4.15
C ASP A 42 17.01 -4.60 2.84
N SER A 43 16.79 -5.61 2.01
CA SER A 43 17.47 -5.75 0.71
C SER A 43 17.05 -4.72 -0.36
N PHE A 44 16.03 -3.91 -0.10
CA PHE A 44 15.51 -2.90 -1.03
C PHE A 44 15.59 -1.47 -0.47
N SER A 45 16.04 -0.53 -1.31
CA SER A 45 15.95 0.91 -1.03
C SER A 45 14.65 1.55 -1.54
N SER A 46 13.96 0.89 -2.47
CA SER A 46 12.65 1.29 -2.99
C SER A 46 11.64 0.19 -2.73
N VAL A 47 10.55 0.51 -2.03
CA VAL A 47 9.51 -0.47 -1.69
C VAL A 47 8.10 0.03 -1.99
N ILE A 48 7.21 -0.88 -2.37
CA ILE A 48 5.77 -0.66 -2.49
C ILE A 48 5.09 -1.59 -1.49
N LEU A 49 4.28 -1.06 -0.59
CA LEU A 49 3.62 -1.80 0.48
C LEU A 49 2.12 -1.84 0.20
N VAL A 50 1.59 -3.04 -0.06
CA VAL A 50 0.22 -3.28 -0.48
C VAL A 50 -0.54 -3.98 0.64
N ALA A 51 -1.45 -3.26 1.30
CA ALA A 51 -2.15 -3.77 2.48
C ALA A 51 -3.67 -3.58 2.37
N PRO A 52 -4.46 -4.64 2.60
CA PRO A 52 -5.89 -4.51 2.76
C PRO A 52 -6.22 -4.06 4.18
N THR A 53 -7.42 -3.50 4.32
CA THR A 53 -8.02 -3.16 5.61
C THR A 53 -8.81 -4.35 6.13
N ALA A 54 -8.62 -4.69 7.40
CA ALA A 54 -9.39 -5.71 8.10
C ALA A 54 -10.44 -5.04 9.00
N GLY A 55 -11.70 -5.49 8.90
CA GLY A 55 -12.80 -4.97 9.72
C GLY A 55 -12.92 -3.45 9.66
N ALA A 56 -13.06 -2.82 10.82
CA ALA A 56 -13.26 -1.38 10.97
C ALA A 56 -11.94 -0.60 11.05
N GLY A 57 -11.07 -0.78 10.04
CA GLY A 57 -9.86 0.03 9.89
C GLY A 57 -8.56 -0.58 10.45
N ASP A 58 -8.57 -1.84 10.84
CA ASP A 58 -7.36 -2.55 11.29
C ASP A 58 -6.50 -2.98 10.09
N LEU A 59 -5.24 -3.27 10.37
CA LEU A 59 -4.34 -3.83 9.38
C LEU A 59 -4.56 -5.34 9.29
N GLN A 60 -4.37 -5.93 8.11
CA GLN A 60 -4.48 -7.38 7.95
C GLN A 60 -3.44 -8.12 8.82
N ALA A 61 -3.81 -9.29 9.34
CA ALA A 61 -3.08 -9.96 10.40
C ALA A 61 -1.61 -10.29 10.08
N ASP A 62 -1.32 -10.79 8.87
CA ASP A 62 0.07 -11.07 8.46
C ASP A 62 0.90 -9.78 8.38
N TRP A 63 0.26 -8.70 7.91
CA TRP A 63 0.88 -7.38 7.91
C TRP A 63 1.11 -6.84 9.32
N GLU A 64 0.18 -7.05 10.26
CA GLU A 64 0.38 -6.66 11.67
C GLU A 64 1.58 -7.37 12.29
N GLU A 65 1.69 -8.68 12.10
CA GLU A 65 2.82 -9.47 12.58
C GLU A 65 4.13 -8.98 11.94
N PHE A 66 4.15 -8.84 10.61
CA PHE A 66 5.34 -8.39 9.89
C PHE A 66 5.76 -6.97 10.27
N LEU A 67 4.82 -6.02 10.31
CA LEU A 67 5.06 -4.64 10.73
C LEU A 67 5.53 -4.56 12.19
N GLY A 68 5.11 -5.50 13.04
CA GLY A 68 5.58 -5.67 14.41
C GLY A 68 7.08 -6.00 14.51
N THR A 69 7.68 -6.54 13.45
CA THR A 69 9.13 -6.82 13.38
C THR A 69 9.97 -5.64 12.87
N LEU A 70 9.32 -4.57 12.40
CA LEU A 70 9.96 -3.40 11.81
C LEU A 70 9.82 -2.18 12.72
N ASP A 71 10.83 -1.33 12.75
CA ASP A 71 10.82 -0.04 13.45
C ASP A 71 10.95 1.12 12.44
N ASP A 72 10.64 2.35 12.86
CA ASP A 72 10.75 3.57 12.05
C ASP A 72 12.13 3.69 11.33
N ALA A 73 13.20 3.26 12.01
CA ALA A 73 14.56 3.30 11.47
C ALA A 73 14.74 2.41 10.23
N ASP A 74 13.95 1.34 10.09
CA ASP A 74 13.99 0.45 8.94
C ASP A 74 13.42 1.14 7.68
N PHE A 75 12.54 2.13 7.86
CA PHE A 75 11.96 2.91 6.77
C PHE A 75 12.81 4.13 6.40
N ALA A 76 13.59 4.67 7.33
CA ALA A 76 14.25 5.97 7.21
C ALA A 76 15.15 6.16 5.98
N SER A 77 15.75 5.08 5.46
CA SER A 77 16.63 5.12 4.29
C SER A 77 15.93 4.74 2.97
N LYS A 78 14.63 4.46 3.00
CA LYS A 78 13.87 3.93 1.86
C LYS A 78 13.00 4.99 1.20
N THR A 79 12.78 4.82 -0.10
CA THR A 79 11.66 5.44 -0.82
C THR A 79 10.49 4.47 -0.79
N ILE A 80 9.36 4.91 -0.28
CA ILE A 80 8.22 4.05 0.04
C ILE A 80 6.99 4.56 -0.70
N ALA A 81 6.25 3.65 -1.32
CA ALA A 81 4.93 3.94 -1.85
C ALA A 81 3.91 2.99 -1.20
N LEU A 82 2.72 3.49 -0.87
CA LEU A 82 1.68 2.72 -0.18
C LEU A 82 0.51 2.44 -1.13
N VAL A 83 -0.09 1.26 -1.00
CA VAL A 83 -1.30 0.87 -1.72
C VAL A 83 -2.28 0.24 -0.72
N GLY A 84 -3.41 0.89 -0.51
CA GLY A 84 -4.46 0.43 0.39
C GLY A 84 -5.62 -0.19 -0.35
N LEU A 85 -6.14 -1.29 0.18
CA LEU A 85 -7.42 -1.83 -0.26
C LEU A 85 -8.46 -1.63 0.85
N GLY A 86 -9.67 -1.27 0.46
CA GLY A 86 -10.80 -1.12 1.37
C GLY A 86 -12.13 -1.17 0.62
N ASP A 87 -13.22 -1.17 1.38
CA ASP A 87 -14.59 -1.18 0.87
C ASP A 87 -15.29 0.08 1.39
N GLN A 88 -15.48 1.07 0.50
CA GLN A 88 -16.00 2.39 0.87
C GLN A 88 -17.50 2.36 1.21
N ASP A 89 -18.26 1.43 0.63
CA ASP A 89 -19.70 1.33 0.82
C ASP A 89 -20.03 0.65 2.16
N THR A 90 -19.26 -0.38 2.54
CA THR A 90 -19.46 -1.09 3.82
C THR A 90 -18.79 -0.36 4.99
N TYR A 91 -17.60 0.21 4.79
CA TYR A 91 -16.77 0.80 5.86
C TYR A 91 -16.49 2.29 5.62
N SER A 92 -17.53 3.07 5.32
CA SER A 92 -17.44 4.50 5.00
C SER A 92 -16.71 5.35 6.05
N ASP A 93 -16.77 4.98 7.33
CA ASP A 93 -16.10 5.71 8.43
C ASP A 93 -14.62 5.34 8.62
N THR A 94 -14.16 4.26 8.00
CA THR A 94 -12.81 3.68 8.19
C THR A 94 -12.20 3.24 6.86
N PHE A 95 -12.55 3.93 5.77
CA PHE A 95 -12.23 3.48 4.42
C PHE A 95 -10.71 3.38 4.20
N ALA A 96 -10.25 2.19 3.82
CA ALA A 96 -8.85 1.90 3.52
C ALA A 96 -7.85 2.27 4.63
N GLU A 97 -8.24 2.22 5.91
CA GLU A 97 -7.38 2.61 7.04
C GLU A 97 -6.22 1.67 7.36
N GLY A 98 -6.23 0.44 6.83
CA GLY A 98 -5.14 -0.53 7.06
C GLY A 98 -3.76 0.05 6.74
N ILE A 99 -3.64 0.79 5.63
CA ILE A 99 -2.36 1.41 5.24
C ILE A 99 -1.90 2.55 6.15
N PHE A 100 -2.78 3.16 6.94
CA PHE A 100 -2.38 4.20 7.89
C PHE A 100 -1.44 3.65 8.97
N HIS A 101 -1.68 2.41 9.44
CA HIS A 101 -0.80 1.76 10.42
C HIS A 101 0.63 1.59 9.89
N ILE A 102 0.76 1.26 8.60
CA ILE A 102 2.07 1.18 7.92
C ILE A 102 2.65 2.59 7.76
N TYR A 103 1.84 3.56 7.35
CA TYR A 103 2.25 4.96 7.16
C TYR A 103 2.87 5.57 8.42
N GLU A 104 2.32 5.25 9.61
CA GLU A 104 2.84 5.75 10.89
C GLU A 104 4.33 5.45 11.10
N LYS A 105 4.83 4.28 10.64
CA LYS A 105 6.27 3.98 10.64
C LYS A 105 6.97 4.45 9.37
N ALA A 106 6.32 4.27 8.22
CA ALA A 106 6.89 4.58 6.91
C ALA A 106 7.18 6.08 6.71
N LYS A 107 6.48 6.97 7.41
CA LYS A 107 6.73 8.43 7.38
C LYS A 107 8.10 8.86 7.91
N ALA A 108 8.86 7.95 8.54
CA ALA A 108 10.26 8.17 8.86
C ALA A 108 11.17 8.18 7.61
N GLY A 109 10.74 7.54 6.52
CA GLY A 109 11.41 7.53 5.21
C GLY A 109 10.84 8.53 4.22
N LYS A 110 11.12 8.32 2.93
CA LYS A 110 10.56 9.14 1.84
C LYS A 110 9.30 8.50 1.26
N VAL A 111 8.14 8.87 1.78
CA VAL A 111 6.85 8.43 1.22
C VAL A 111 6.52 9.21 -0.05
N VAL A 112 6.10 8.51 -1.10
CA VAL A 112 5.69 9.06 -2.40
C VAL A 112 4.36 8.44 -2.87
N GLY A 113 3.69 9.07 -3.83
CA GLY A 113 2.48 8.52 -4.45
C GLY A 113 1.19 8.80 -3.69
N PHE A 114 1.10 9.93 -3.00
CA PHE A 114 -0.14 10.41 -2.40
C PHE A 114 -1.18 10.70 -3.49
N THR A 115 -2.41 10.20 -3.35
CA THR A 115 -3.47 10.40 -4.35
C THR A 115 -4.59 11.32 -3.87
N SER A 116 -5.38 11.86 -4.80
CA SER A 116 -6.59 12.62 -4.47
C SER A 116 -7.64 11.70 -3.83
N THR A 117 -8.48 12.28 -2.96
CA THR A 117 -9.70 11.62 -2.46
C THR A 117 -10.87 11.72 -3.45
N ASP A 118 -10.69 12.42 -4.57
CA ASP A 118 -11.71 12.55 -5.61
C ASP A 118 -12.04 11.20 -6.26
N GLY A 119 -13.33 10.96 -6.49
CA GLY A 119 -13.81 9.70 -7.08
C GLY A 119 -14.04 8.57 -6.07
N TYR A 120 -13.95 8.86 -4.77
CA TYR A 120 -14.36 7.97 -3.68
C TYR A 120 -15.48 8.65 -2.88
N ASN A 121 -16.36 7.84 -2.28
CA ASN A 121 -17.47 8.28 -1.46
C ASN A 121 -17.40 7.61 -0.08
N PHE A 122 -16.93 8.35 0.92
CA PHE A 122 -16.74 7.86 2.29
C PHE A 122 -16.91 9.02 3.28
N GLU A 123 -17.14 8.71 4.55
CA GLU A 123 -17.34 9.70 5.62
C GLU A 123 -16.04 10.01 6.37
N GLY A 124 -15.20 9.00 6.58
CA GLY A 124 -13.95 9.10 7.34
C GLY A 124 -12.88 8.11 6.92
N SER A 125 -11.62 8.55 7.02
CA SER A 125 -10.45 7.68 6.87
C SER A 125 -9.20 8.36 7.43
N ARG A 126 -8.53 7.68 8.36
CA ARG A 126 -7.18 8.03 8.83
C ARG A 126 -6.13 7.99 7.72
N SER A 127 -6.39 7.26 6.63
CA SER A 127 -5.48 7.24 5.47
C SER A 127 -5.47 8.55 4.69
N VAL A 128 -6.26 9.56 5.08
CA VAL A 128 -6.25 10.91 4.50
C VAL A 128 -5.41 11.86 5.35
N GLU A 129 -4.29 12.32 4.81
CA GLU A 129 -3.41 13.31 5.43
C GLU A 129 -3.29 14.55 4.53
N ASN A 130 -3.51 15.73 5.10
CA ASN A 130 -3.49 17.00 4.34
C ASN A 130 -4.40 17.01 3.10
N GLY A 131 -5.56 16.33 3.18
CA GLY A 131 -6.56 16.26 2.11
C GLY A 131 -6.20 15.33 0.95
N LYS A 132 -5.23 14.42 1.14
CA LYS A 132 -4.85 13.38 0.18
C LYS A 132 -4.72 12.03 0.85
N PHE A 133 -4.97 10.95 0.12
CA PHE A 133 -4.60 9.63 0.63
C PHE A 133 -3.08 9.51 0.76
N VAL A 134 -2.61 8.79 1.79
CA VAL A 134 -1.19 8.53 2.05
C VAL A 134 -0.52 7.59 1.02
N GLY A 135 -1.29 7.12 0.05
CA GLY A 135 -0.86 6.25 -1.04
C GLY A 135 -1.98 6.05 -2.06
N LEU A 136 -1.81 5.12 -2.99
CA LEU A 136 -2.89 4.66 -3.86
C LEU A 136 -3.95 3.94 -3.03
N VAL A 137 -5.23 4.18 -3.30
CA VAL A 137 -6.35 3.45 -2.69
C VAL A 137 -7.15 2.75 -3.77
N LEU A 138 -7.45 1.48 -3.56
CA LEU A 138 -8.23 0.64 -4.47
C LEU A 138 -9.41 0.02 -3.70
N ASP A 139 -10.50 -0.20 -4.41
CA ASP A 139 -11.73 -0.77 -3.87
C ASP A 139 -12.23 -1.80 -4.88
N GLU A 140 -11.89 -3.07 -4.64
CA GLU A 140 -12.23 -4.20 -5.52
C GLU A 140 -13.66 -4.69 -5.29
N ASP A 141 -14.36 -4.18 -4.27
CA ASP A 141 -15.73 -4.57 -3.94
C ASP A 141 -16.75 -3.67 -4.66
N ASN A 142 -16.41 -2.39 -4.85
CA ASN A 142 -17.33 -1.37 -5.38
C ASN A 142 -16.82 -0.66 -6.64
N GLN A 143 -15.52 -0.66 -6.90
CA GLN A 143 -14.88 0.13 -7.98
C GLN A 143 -13.79 -0.67 -8.73
N ASP A 144 -13.99 -1.97 -8.89
CA ASP A 144 -13.05 -2.88 -9.56
C ASP A 144 -12.77 -2.46 -11.02
N ASP A 145 -13.78 -1.87 -11.69
CA ASP A 145 -13.68 -1.32 -13.04
C ASP A 145 -12.69 -0.16 -13.17
N LEU A 146 -12.37 0.53 -12.06
CA LEU A 146 -11.43 1.65 -12.03
C LEU A 146 -9.99 1.22 -11.69
N THR A 147 -9.77 0.00 -11.20
CA THR A 147 -8.48 -0.43 -10.63
C THR A 147 -7.33 -0.36 -11.61
N ASP A 148 -7.49 -0.90 -12.82
CA ASP A 148 -6.40 -0.93 -13.80
C ASP A 148 -5.99 0.48 -14.23
N GLY A 149 -6.97 1.37 -14.44
CA GLY A 149 -6.71 2.77 -14.79
C GLY A 149 -6.04 3.55 -13.65
N ARG A 150 -6.44 3.30 -12.40
CA ARG A 150 -5.82 3.90 -11.22
C ARG A 150 -4.38 3.43 -11.02
N ILE A 151 -4.12 2.13 -11.18
CA ILE A 151 -2.76 1.56 -11.11
C ILE A 151 -1.88 2.20 -12.18
N GLU A 152 -2.31 2.24 -13.44
CA GLU A 152 -1.51 2.79 -14.53
C GLU A 152 -1.16 4.27 -14.30
N ALA A 153 -2.16 5.08 -13.95
CA ALA A 153 -1.96 6.50 -13.67
C ALA A 153 -0.99 6.71 -12.50
N TRP A 154 -1.18 5.99 -11.40
CA TRP A 154 -0.35 6.11 -10.21
C TRP A 154 1.09 5.64 -10.44
N VAL A 155 1.28 4.51 -11.12
CA VAL A 155 2.61 4.01 -11.49
C VAL A 155 3.36 5.06 -12.30
N ASN A 156 2.72 5.71 -13.27
CA ASN A 156 3.36 6.75 -14.08
C ASN A 156 3.85 7.93 -13.26
N GLU A 157 3.19 8.24 -12.14
CA GLU A 157 3.61 9.27 -11.18
C GLU A 157 4.82 8.82 -10.34
N VAL A 158 4.78 7.62 -9.77
CA VAL A 158 5.79 7.18 -8.77
C VAL A 158 7.03 6.55 -9.39
N LYS A 159 6.97 6.10 -10.65
CA LYS A 159 8.03 5.32 -11.28
C LYS A 159 9.39 6.02 -11.24
N GLY A 160 9.44 7.32 -11.52
CA GLY A 160 10.67 8.09 -11.48
C GLY A 160 11.30 8.20 -10.08
N ALA A 161 10.50 8.15 -9.02
CA ALA A 161 10.99 8.19 -7.64
C ALA A 161 11.46 6.82 -7.13
N LEU A 162 10.89 5.73 -7.65
CA LEU A 162 11.18 4.36 -7.22
C LEU A 162 12.31 3.67 -8.02
N SER A 163 12.64 4.17 -9.22
CA SER A 163 13.59 3.54 -10.18
C SER A 163 15.05 3.89 -9.94
#